data_AF-A0A847E385-F1
#
_entry.id   AF-A0A847E385-F1
#
_cell.length_a   1.000
_cell.length_b   1.000
_cell.length_c   1.000
_cell.angle_alpha   90.00
_cell.angle_beta   90.00
_cell.angle_gamma   90.00
#
_symmetry.space_group_name_H-M   'P 1'
#
loop_
_entity.id
_entity.type
_entity.pdbx_description
1 polymer ?
#
loop_
_entity_poly.entity_id
_entity_poly.type
_entity_poly.pdbx_seq_one_letter_code
_entity_poly.pdbx_strand_id
1 'polypeptide(L)' 'MERIKKGEAITLDDNIEYYVIDNVMQGADNYLYLAKSSDPKEIMIAKEIITDNEISIEEVTDEAKEQEIITEVLKRLDLI' A
#
# COMPACT_ATOMS: atom_id res chain seq x y z
N MET A 1 -2.73 -3.93 -17.76
CA MET A 1 -3.52 -4.33 -16.58
C MET A 1 -3.70 -3.12 -15.70
N GLU A 2 -4.81 -3.04 -14.98
CA GLU A 2 -5.13 -1.90 -14.11
C GLU A 2 -4.45 -2.11 -12.75
N ARG A 3 -3.61 -1.17 -12.33
CA ARG A 3 -2.94 -1.19 -11.01
C ARG A 3 -3.95 -0.94 -9.90
N ILE A 4 -3.60 -1.35 -8.68
CA ILE A 4 -4.35 -1.01 -7.46
C ILE A 4 -4.30 0.50 -7.25
N LYS A 5 -5.47 1.10 -6.97
CA LYS A 5 -5.65 2.55 -6.85
C LYS A 5 -6.05 2.98 -5.45
N LYS A 6 -5.68 4.22 -5.13
CA LYS A 6 -6.24 4.95 -3.99
C LYS A 6 -7.77 4.89 -3.97
N GLY A 7 -8.33 4.60 -2.80
CA GLY A 7 -9.77 4.49 -2.55
C GLY A 7 -10.35 3.10 -2.81
N GLU A 8 -9.56 2.15 -3.31
CA GLU A 8 -10.00 0.76 -3.46
C GLU A 8 -9.93 0.00 -2.13
N ALA A 9 -10.78 -1.01 -1.99
CA ALA A 9 -10.66 -2.03 -0.96
C ALA A 9 -10.04 -3.28 -1.60
N ILE A 10 -9.07 -3.88 -0.93
CA ILE A 10 -8.43 -5.12 -1.33
C ILE A 10 -8.57 -6.16 -0.22
N THR A 11 -8.75 -7.42 -0.59
CA THR A 11 -8.80 -8.54 0.36
C THR A 11 -7.58 -9.41 0.13
N LEU A 12 -6.84 -9.69 1.21
CA LEU A 12 -5.65 -10.53 1.16
C LEU A 12 -5.99 -11.98 1.55
N ASP A 13 -5.02 -12.89 1.38
CA ASP A 13 -5.20 -14.35 1.52
C ASP A 13 -5.71 -14.80 2.90
N ASP A 14 -5.53 -13.98 3.93
CA ASP A 14 -6.05 -14.19 5.29
C ASP A 14 -7.52 -13.75 5.46
N ASN A 15 -8.20 -13.39 4.37
CA ASN A 15 -9.51 -12.75 4.32
C ASN A 15 -9.57 -11.43 5.09
N ILE A 16 -8.43 -10.77 5.31
CA ILE A 16 -8.41 -9.44 5.89
C ILE A 16 -8.55 -8.41 4.77
N GLU A 17 -9.55 -7.55 4.92
CA GLU A 17 -9.80 -6.44 4.00
C GLU A 17 -8.98 -5.21 4.44
N TYR A 18 -8.36 -4.55 3.47
CA TYR A 18 -7.60 -3.33 3.63
C TYR A 18 -8.11 -2.25 2.67
N TYR A 19 -8.08 -1.00 3.13
CA TYR A 19 -8.33 0.17 2.31
C TYR A 19 -7.02 0.76 1.80
N VAL A 20 -6.96 1.03 0.50
CA VAL A 20 -5.83 1.71 -0.14
C VAL A 20 -5.98 3.21 0.10
N ILE A 21 -5.26 3.74 1.08
CA ILE A 21 -5.33 5.16 1.45
C ILE A 21 -4.60 6.04 0.45
N ASP A 22 -3.44 5.58 -0.02
CA ASP A 22 -2.65 6.25 -1.04
C ASP A 22 -1.68 5.24 -1.69
N ASN A 23 -1.05 5.66 -2.79
CA ASN A 23 -0.02 4.89 -3.45
C ASN A 23 1.15 5.78 -3.89
N VAL A 24 2.37 5.28 -3.71
CA VAL A 24 3.62 5.98 -3.95
C VAL A 24 4.39 5.27 -5.05
N MET A 25 4.54 5.96 -6.18
CA MET A 25 5.34 5.50 -7.32
C MET A 25 6.80 5.89 -7.14
N GLN A 26 7.70 4.92 -7.14
CA GLN A 26 9.15 5.17 -7.14
C GLN A 26 9.84 4.30 -8.18
N GLY A 27 10.25 4.92 -9.28
CA GLY A 27 10.75 4.19 -10.45
C GLY A 27 9.66 3.31 -11.05
N ALA A 28 9.91 2.00 -11.13
CA ALA A 28 8.93 1.03 -11.62
C ALA A 28 7.99 0.52 -10.53
N ASP A 29 8.39 0.68 -9.26
CA ASP A 29 7.71 0.12 -8.11
C ASP A 29 6.53 0.99 -7.66
N ASN A 30 5.44 0.35 -7.27
CA ASN A 30 4.25 0.98 -6.71
C ASN A 30 4.08 0.49 -5.28
N TYR A 31 4.18 1.40 -4.33
CA TYR A 31 4.00 1.11 -2.92
C TYR A 31 2.60 1.55 -2.49
N LEU A 32 1.90 0.70 -1.76
CA LEU A 32 0.55 0.91 -1.27
C LEU A 32 0.61 1.23 0.21
N TYR A 33 -0.09 2.29 0.62
CA TYR A 33 -0.34 2.60 2.01
C TYR A 33 -1.72 2.06 2.37
N LEU A 34 -1.75 1.00 3.16
CA LEU A 34 -2.95 0.21 3.44
C LEU A 34 -3.38 0.41 4.88
N ALA A 35 -4.66 0.69 5.11
CA ALA A 35 -5.26 0.68 6.43
C ALA A 35 -6.17 -0.54 6.57
N LYS A 36 -6.00 -1.32 7.63
CA LYS A 36 -6.83 -2.50 7.87
C LYS A 36 -8.27 -2.09 8.13
N SER A 37 -9.23 -2.70 7.44
CA SER A 37 -10.66 -2.36 7.55
C SER A 37 -11.21 -2.52 8.97
N SER A 38 -10.79 -3.57 9.68
CA SER A 38 -11.25 -3.91 11.03
C SER A 38 -10.60 -3.05 12.13
N ASP A 39 -9.40 -2.53 11.88
CA ASP A 39 -8.71 -1.59 12.75
C ASP A 39 -7.89 -0.61 11.91
N PRO A 40 -8.49 0.53 11.51
CA PRO A 40 -7.83 1.50 10.63
C PRO A 40 -6.57 2.16 11.22
N LYS A 41 -6.24 1.90 12.49
CA LYS A 41 -4.97 2.32 13.10
C LYS A 41 -3.83 1.37 12.75
N GLU A 42 -4.13 0.14 12.35
CA GLU A 42 -3.16 -0.80 11.82
C GLU A 42 -2.90 -0.47 10.35
N ILE A 43 -1.71 0.08 10.10
CA ILE A 43 -1.23 0.42 8.77
C ILE A 43 -0.23 -0.64 8.31
N MET A 44 -0.29 -0.98 7.02
CA MET A 44 0.69 -1.82 6.35
C MET A 44 1.19 -1.11 5.10
N ILE A 45 2.50 -1.17 4.86
CA ILE A 45 3.08 -0.75 3.58
C ILE A 45 3.35 -2.01 2.77
N ALA A 46 2.84 -2.04 1.54
CA ALA A 46 3.06 -3.17 0.65
C ALA A 46 3.56 -2.70 -0.71
N LYS A 47 4.36 -3.51 -1.38
CA LYS A 47 4.78 -3.31 -2.76
C LYS A 47 3.88 -4.13 -3.69
N GLU A 48 3.35 -3.48 -4.71
CA GLU A 48 2.63 -4.15 -5.80
C GLU A 48 3.60 -4.90 -6.70
N ILE A 49 3.28 -6.16 -7.00
CA ILE A 49 4.02 -7.03 -7.90
C ILE A 49 3.05 -7.47 -9.01
N ILE A 50 3.42 -7.23 -10.26
CA ILE A 50 2.61 -7.58 -11.43
C ILE A 50 3.35 -8.67 -12.21
N THR A 51 2.82 -9.90 -12.21
CA THR A 51 3.41 -11.05 -12.92
C THR A 51 2.33 -11.73 -13.74
N ASP A 52 2.56 -11.95 -15.04
CA ASP A 52 1.71 -12.80 -15.92
C ASP A 52 0.18 -12.62 -15.76
N ASN A 53 -0.27 -11.36 -15.69
CA ASN A 53 -1.66 -10.95 -15.47
C ASN A 53 -2.25 -11.15 -14.05
N GLU A 54 -1.42 -11.40 -13.05
CA GLU A 54 -1.81 -11.37 -11.64
C GLU A 54 -1.16 -10.18 -10.93
N ILE A 55 -1.92 -9.54 -10.04
CA ILE A 55 -1.38 -8.58 -9.09
C ILE A 55 -1.28 -9.29 -7.75
N SER A 56 -0.07 -9.39 -7.24
CA SER A 56 0.19 -9.74 -5.85
C SER A 56 0.75 -8.52 -5.13
N ILE A 57 0.74 -8.56 -3.80
CA ILE A 57 1.41 -7.56 -2.98
C ILE A 57 2.37 -8.26 -2.02
N GLU A 58 3.46 -7.59 -1.69
CA GLU A 58 4.44 -8.06 -0.71
C GLU A 58 4.61 -7.00 0.36
N GLU A 59 4.52 -7.38 1.64
CA GLU A 59 4.75 -6.47 2.76
C GLU A 59 6.18 -5.92 2.73
N VAL A 60 6.31 -4.60 2.88
CA VAL A 60 7.61 -3.95 3.02
C VAL A 60 8.07 -4.11 4.46
N THR A 61 9.11 -4.94 4.65
CA THR A 61 9.70 -5.22 5.98
C THR A 61 10.96 -4.41 6.29
N ASP A 62 11.47 -3.65 5.31
CA ASP A 62 12.56 -2.71 5.51
C ASP A 62 12.03 -1.44 6.18
N GLU A 63 12.39 -1.23 7.45
CA GLU A 63 11.91 -0.10 8.26
C GLU A 63 12.25 1.26 7.63
N ALA A 64 13.43 1.39 7.01
CA ALA A 64 13.82 2.65 6.38
C ALA A 64 12.93 2.93 5.16
N LYS A 65 12.62 1.89 4.37
CA LYS A 65 11.72 2.00 3.23
C LYS A 65 10.30 2.29 3.67
N GLU A 66 9.81 1.62 4.70
CA GLU A 66 8.49 1.86 5.26
C GLU A 66 8.33 3.33 5.68
N GLN A 67 9.28 3.86 6.45
CA GLN A 67 9.28 5.26 6.90
C GLN A 67 9.36 6.27 5.75
N GLU A 68 10.11 5.95 4.69
CA GLU A 68 10.16 6.76 3.47
C GLU A 68 8.77 6.89 2.84
N ILE A 69 8.08 5.77 2.62
CA ILE A 69 6.75 5.75 2.02
C ILE A 69 5.72 6.43 2.92
N ILE A 70 5.73 6.15 4.24
CA ILE A 70 4.86 6.82 5.21
C ILE A 70 5.05 8.34 5.13
N THR A 71 6.30 8.82 5.15
CA THR A 71 6.61 10.25 5.08
C THR A 71 6.08 10.89 3.80
N GLU A 72 6.24 10.23 2.65
CA GLU A 72 5.68 10.73 1.39
C GLU A 72 4.15 10.84 1.43
N VAL A 73 3.47 9.84 1.96
CA VAL A 73 2.01 9.85 2.08
C VAL A 73 1.55 10.96 3.02
N LEU A 74 2.17 11.10 4.19
CA LEU A 74 1.80 12.13 5.16
C LEU A 74 1.98 13.55 4.60
N LYS A 75 3.03 13.78 3.79
CA LYS A 75 3.21 15.06 3.07
C LYS A 75 2.08 15.32 2.07
N ARG A 76 1.63 14.30 1.33
CA ARG A 76 0.52 14.43 0.36
C ARG A 76 -0.83 14.66 1.03
N LEU A 77 -0.96 14.27 2.29
CA LEU A 77 -2.15 14.48 3.11
C LEU A 77 -2.09 15.77 3.93
N ASP A 78 -1.05 16.60 3.77
CA ASP A 78 -0.83 17.84 4.52
C ASP A 78 -0.82 17.62 6.05
N LEU A 79 -0.35 16.46 6.51
CA LEU A 79 -0.30 16.09 7.93
C LEU A 79 1.05 16.42 8.60
N ILE A 80 2.09 16.68 7.79
CA ILE A 80 3.44 17.07 8.24
C ILE A 80 4.07 18.10 7.29
#